data_AF-A0A661QHN9-F1
#
_entry.id   AF-A0A661QHN9-F1
#
_cell.length_a   1.000
_cell.length_b   1.000
_cell.length_c   1.000
_cell.angle_alpha   90.00
_cell.angle_beta   90.00
_cell.angle_gamma   90.00
#
_symmetry.space_group_name_H-M   'P 1'
#
loop_
_entity.id
_entity.type
_entity.pdbx_description
1 polymer ?
#
loop_
_entity_poly.entity_id
_entity_poly.type
_entity_poly.pdbx_seq_one_letter_code
_entity_poly.pdbx_strand_id
1 'polypeptide(L)' 'MEVFLYYVVPFILVLGILIFFHELGHFLVAKYFNVKVLKFSLGFGNKLLGKK' A
#
# COMPACT_ATOMS: atom_id res chain seq x y z
N MET A 1 -5.37 23.15 -13.22
CA MET A 1 -4.95 21.80 -13.65
C MET A 1 -3.50 21.50 -13.29
N GLU A 2 -2.59 22.47 -13.43
CA GLU A 2 -1.18 22.40 -12.98
C GLU A 2 -1.02 21.81 -11.57
N VAL A 3 -1.72 22.35 -10.58
CA VAL A 3 -1.62 21.87 -9.18
C VAL A 3 -1.99 20.38 -9.03
N PHE A 4 -2.98 19.91 -9.78
CA PHE A 4 -3.42 18.52 -9.67
C PHE A 4 -2.40 17.56 -10.30
N LEU A 5 -1.87 17.93 -11.47
CA LEU A 5 -0.86 17.15 -12.18
C LEU A 5 0.49 17.12 -11.45
N TYR A 6 0.93 18.23 -10.87
CA TYR A 6 2.25 18.32 -10.24
C TYR A 6 2.32 17.86 -8.79
N TYR A 7 1.20 17.81 -8.08
CA TYR A 7 1.20 17.43 -6.67
C TYR A 7 0.41 16.16 -6.40
N VAL A 8 -0.85 16.09 -6.85
CA VAL A 8 -1.75 14.99 -6.48
C VAL A 8 -1.34 13.68 -7.15
N VAL A 9 -1.09 13.72 -8.45
CA VAL A 9 -0.68 12.54 -9.22
C VAL A 9 0.62 11.92 -8.69
N PRO A 10 1.75 12.67 -8.58
CA PRO A 10 2.99 12.11 -8.07
C PRO A 10 2.88 11.68 -6.59
N PHE A 11 2.10 12.39 -5.76
CA PHE A 11 1.86 11.97 -4.38
C PHE A 11 1.22 10.57 -4.29
N ILE A 12 0.15 10.31 -5.06
CA ILE A 12 -0.51 9.01 -5.07
C ILE A 12 0.43 7.93 -5.61
N LEU A 13 1.22 8.23 -6.63
CA LEU A 13 2.19 7.30 -7.21
C LEU A 13 3.28 6.90 -6.22
N VAL A 14 3.93 7.88 -5.60
CA VAL A 14 4.99 7.64 -4.62
C VAL A 14 4.45 6.91 -3.40
N LEU A 15 3.28 7.33 -2.89
CA LEU A 15 2.65 6.70 -1.74
C LEU A 15 2.22 5.26 -2.06
N GLY A 16 1.68 5.01 -3.26
CA GLY A 16 1.30 3.67 -3.71
C GLY A 16 2.50 2.74 -3.82
N ILE A 17 3.61 3.21 -4.39
CA ILE A 17 4.87 2.46 -4.47
C ILE A 17 5.42 2.17 -3.08
N LEU A 18 5.43 3.16 -2.19
CA LEU A 18 5.90 3.00 -0.82
C LEU A 18 5.11 1.92 -0.07
N ILE A 19 3.77 1.98 -0.13
CA ILE A 19 2.89 1.01 0.52
C ILE A 19 3.10 -0.40 -0.08
N PHE A 20 3.23 -0.51 -1.40
CA PHE A 20 3.52 -1.78 -2.06
C PHE A 20 4.78 -2.43 -1.52
N PHE A 21 5.89 -1.71 -1.48
CA PHE A 21 7.15 -2.25 -0.97
C PHE A 21 7.11 -2.52 0.53
N HIS A 22 6.34 -1.75 1.30
CA HIS A 22 6.14 -1.99 2.73
C HIS A 22 5.42 -3.32 2.98
N GLU A 23 4.27 -3.55 2.33
CA GLU A 23 3.51 -4.79 2.46
C GLU A 23 4.28 -5.98 1.89
N LEU A 24 5.00 -5.79 0.77
CA LEU A 24 5.90 -6.79 0.20
C LEU A 24 6.99 -7.21 1.20
N GLY A 25 7.57 -6.27 1.93
CA GLY A 25 8.54 -6.56 2.99
C GLY A 25 7.96 -7.48 4.06
N HIS A 26 6.76 -7.18 4.57
CA HIS A 26 6.06 -8.06 5.52
C HIS A 26 5.81 -9.45 4.96
N PHE A 27 5.38 -9.53 3.69
CA PHE A 27 5.14 -10.81 3.03
C PHE A 27 6.42 -11.65 2.89
N LEU A 28 7.53 -11.03 2.46
CA LEU A 28 8.81 -11.70 2.31
C LEU A 28 9.36 -12.19 3.65
N VAL A 29 9.26 -11.37 4.70
CA VAL A 29 9.66 -11.76 6.05
C VAL A 29 8.79 -12.91 6.57
N ALA A 30 7.47 -12.83 6.43
CA ALA A 30 6.56 -13.91 6.81
C ALA A 30 6.89 -15.23 6.08
N LYS A 31 7.18 -15.16 4.78
CA LYS A 31 7.60 -16.32 3.99
C LYS A 31 8.93 -16.89 4.46
N TYR A 32 9.90 -16.04 4.81
CA TYR A 32 11.20 -16.47 5.33
C TYR A 32 11.06 -17.22 6.66
N PHE A 33 10.16 -16.77 7.53
CA PHE A 33 9.85 -17.43 8.81
C PHE A 33 8.81 -18.57 8.69
N ASN A 34 8.45 -19.01 7.48
CA ASN A 34 7.43 -20.05 7.24
C ASN A 34 6.06 -19.74 7.87
N VAL A 35 5.74 -18.45 8.04
CA VAL A 35 4.42 -18.00 8.51
C VAL A 35 3.43 -18.07 7.34
N LYS A 36 2.30 -18.75 7.55
CA LYS A 36 1.25 -18.88 6.53
C LYS A 36 0.54 -17.54 6.31
N VAL A 37 0.76 -16.93 5.15
CA VAL A 37 0.05 -15.71 4.73
C VAL A 37 -1.26 -16.11 4.03
N LEU A 38 -2.40 -15.67 4.55
CA LEU A 38 -3.72 -15.98 3.98
C LEU A 38 -4.10 -15.03 2.84
N LYS A 39 -3.68 -13.76 2.92
CA LYS A 39 -4.00 -12.74 1.92
C LYS A 39 -2.90 -11.68 1.89
N PHE A 40 -2.43 -11.35 0.69
CA PHE A 40 -1.65 -10.14 0.45
C PHE A 40 -2.64 -9.03 0.11
N SER A 41 -2.64 -7.95 0.88
CA SER A 41 -3.44 -6.76 0.60
C SER A 41 -2.51 -5.68 0.04
N LEU A 42 -3.07 -4.78 -0.77
CA LEU A 42 -2.39 -3.56 -1.18
C LEU A 42 -3.28 -2.38 -0.78
N GLY A 43 -2.94 -1.69 0.30
CA GLY A 43 -3.69 -0.51 0.72
C GLY A 43 -3.61 -0.17 2.19
N PHE A 44 -4.59 0.59 2.66
CA PHE A 44 -4.67 1.05 4.04
C PHE A 44 -5.55 0.07 4.81
N GLY A 45 -5.01 -0.59 5.84
CA GLY A 45 -5.69 -1.70 6.54
C GLY A 45 -7.12 -1.40 7.03
N ASN A 46 -7.45 -0.13 7.27
CA ASN A 46 -8.81 0.33 7.52
C ASN A 46 -9.39 1.03 6.27
N LYS A 47 -10.71 0.90 6.06
CA LYS A 47 -11.43 1.64 5.02
C LYS A 47 -11.09 3.14 5.12
N LEU A 48 -10.43 3.69 4.11
CA LEU A 48 -10.20 5.14 4.01
C LEU A 48 -11.49 5.91 3.78
N LEU A 49 -12.45 5.30 3.07
CA LEU A 49 -13.79 5.84 2.89
C LEU A 49 -14.82 4.71 3.05
N GLY A 50 -15.84 4.98 3.85
CA GLY A 50 -17.03 4.15 3.99
C GLY A 50 -17.88 4.57 5.17
N LYS A 51 -19.21 4.60 5.00
CA LYS A 51 -20.13 4.59 6.14
C LYS A 51 -20.12 3.19 6.77
N LYS A 52 -20.26 3.20 8.09
CA LYS A 52 -20.26 2.04 8.98
C LYS A 52 -21.21 0.94 8.51
#